data_AF-A0A436F0M0-F1
#
_entry.id   AF-A0A436F0M0-F1
#
_cell.length_a   1.000
_cell.length_b   1.000
_cell.length_c   1.000
_cell.angle_alpha   90.00
_cell.angle_beta   90.00
_cell.angle_gamma   90.00
#
_symmetry.space_group_name_H-M   'P 1'
#
loop_
_entity.id
_entity.type
_entity.pdbx_description
1 polymer ?
#
loop_
_entity_poly.entity_id
_entity_poly.type
_entity_poly.pdbx_seq_one_letter_code
_entity_poly.pdbx_strand_id
1 'polypeptide(L)'
;VRFAIKDLGIAIRGVPTHGGSRIPAWLADVNSVLTDRYIAAGLIPIVTSTSPEHGLRLMTESRAFGITRNPWNTGHTSGGSSGGAAALVAAGVVPVAHASDGGGSIRVPAACTGLVGLKTSRGRTPLTPLVSESWYGMVVDHALTRSVRDCALLLDLTHGSDPLSPYAAPPPKGTFAAAAARDPGKLSLAVYRKSPLGLPISDETLKALDKAVALAREGGHTVEEIDLPFIGRDFFADFCRTVASAVAGTMRAEALRVGRSVTGDIERATRVLARFGEMVSAGETYADLQRLHAASRQLISETVQYDAVLMPVIAHPPLACGAMDPK
;
A
#
# COMPACT_ATOMS: atom_id res chain seq x y z
N VAL A 1 12.15 17.42 10.51
CA VAL A 1 10.66 17.28 10.51
C VAL A 1 10.29 15.97 11.22
N ARG A 2 9.37 15.98 12.21
CA ARG A 2 8.95 14.75 12.92
C ARG A 2 8.30 13.77 11.94
N PHE A 3 8.64 12.49 12.04
CA PHE A 3 8.24 11.46 11.10
C PHE A 3 7.90 10.16 11.83
N ALA A 4 6.96 9.39 11.28
CA ALA A 4 6.63 8.06 11.76
C ALA A 4 7.05 7.02 10.71
N ILE A 5 7.64 5.92 11.17
CA ILE A 5 8.00 4.79 10.32
C ILE A 5 7.02 3.64 10.55
N LYS A 6 6.33 3.17 9.51
CA LYS A 6 5.52 1.95 9.63
C LYS A 6 6.35 0.79 10.17
N ASP A 7 5.82 0.08 11.16
CA ASP A 7 6.44 -1.09 11.80
C ASP A 7 6.41 -2.34 10.89
N LEU A 8 6.67 -2.15 9.60
CA LEU A 8 6.65 -3.16 8.56
C LEU A 8 7.32 -2.63 7.28
N GLY A 9 8.16 -3.46 6.65
CA GLY A 9 8.70 -3.23 5.30
C GLY A 9 10.08 -2.55 5.27
N ILE A 10 10.33 -1.62 6.19
CA ILE A 10 11.64 -0.96 6.33
C ILE A 10 12.17 -1.06 7.76
N ALA A 11 13.49 -0.96 7.90
CA ALA A 11 14.20 -1.08 9.17
C ALA A 11 14.89 0.22 9.57
N ILE A 12 14.97 0.43 10.89
CA ILE A 12 15.88 1.38 11.52
C ILE A 12 16.81 0.55 12.40
N ARG A 13 18.11 0.72 12.24
CA ARG A 13 19.15 0.04 13.03
C ARG A 13 18.87 0.24 14.52
N GLY A 14 18.84 -0.86 15.27
CA GLY A 14 18.62 -0.85 16.71
C GLY A 14 17.19 -0.58 17.15
N VAL A 15 16.23 -0.47 16.23
CA VAL A 15 14.80 -0.36 16.55
C VAL A 15 14.11 -1.70 16.29
N PRO A 16 13.36 -2.25 17.25
CA PRO A 16 12.61 -3.48 17.04
C PRO A 16 11.48 -3.31 16.01
N THR A 17 11.41 -4.22 15.05
CA THR A 17 10.30 -4.34 14.09
C THR A 17 9.43 -5.55 14.45
N HIS A 18 8.12 -5.35 14.63
CA HIS A 18 7.21 -6.42 15.07
C HIS A 18 6.32 -6.95 13.95
N GLY A 19 6.10 -6.15 12.90
CA GLY A 19 5.24 -6.53 11.79
C GLY A 19 3.78 -6.75 12.21
N GLY A 20 3.33 -6.07 13.28
CA GLY A 20 1.98 -6.24 13.83
C GLY A 20 1.71 -7.63 14.44
N SER A 21 2.74 -8.44 14.68
CA SER A 21 2.61 -9.83 15.16
C SER A 21 3.10 -10.00 16.60
N ARG A 22 2.85 -11.18 17.20
CA ARG A 22 3.48 -11.57 18.48
C ARG A 22 4.77 -12.38 18.28
N ILE A 23 5.25 -12.53 17.04
CA ILE A 23 6.55 -13.12 16.77
C ILE A 23 7.61 -12.26 17.47
N PRO A 24 8.64 -12.84 18.12
CA PRO A 24 9.73 -12.06 18.71
C PRO A 24 10.27 -11.02 17.73
N ALA A 25 10.25 -9.74 18.12
CA ALA A 25 10.61 -8.64 17.25
C ALA A 25 11.99 -8.83 16.63
N TRP A 26 12.15 -8.43 15.37
CA TRP A 26 13.46 -8.40 14.74
C TRP A 26 14.15 -7.08 15.09
N LEU A 27 15.31 -7.17 15.74
CA LEU A 27 16.16 -6.02 16.00
C LEU A 27 17.13 -5.88 14.82
N ALA A 28 16.86 -4.92 13.94
CA ALA A 28 17.69 -4.72 12.74
C ALA A 28 19.08 -4.21 13.11
N ASP A 29 20.11 -4.77 12.47
CA ASP A 29 21.48 -4.31 12.55
C ASP A 29 21.84 -3.35 11.41
N VAL A 30 20.87 -2.98 10.57
CA VAL A 30 21.04 -2.07 9.44
C VAL A 30 19.83 -1.14 9.31
N ASN A 31 20.05 0.03 8.70
CA ASN A 31 18.97 0.83 8.18
C ASN A 31 18.57 0.29 6.79
N SER A 32 17.29 0.41 6.45
CA SER A 32 16.89 0.36 5.04
C SER A 32 17.42 1.59 4.31
N VAL A 33 17.69 1.47 3.01
CA VAL A 33 18.10 2.62 2.18
C VAL A 33 17.09 3.75 2.25
N LEU A 34 15.79 3.42 2.27
CA LEU A 34 14.74 4.41 2.39
C LEU A 34 14.78 5.13 3.75
N THR A 35 15.09 4.43 4.84
CA THR A 35 15.32 5.02 6.17
C THR A 35 16.47 6.01 6.14
N ASP A 36 17.61 5.63 5.55
CA ASP A 36 18.77 6.52 5.42
C ASP A 36 18.43 7.76 4.60
N ARG A 37 17.67 7.62 3.51
CA ARG A 37 17.20 8.75 2.71
C ARG A 37 16.26 9.68 3.49
N TYR A 38 15.36 9.14 4.30
CA TYR A 38 14.53 9.97 5.18
C TYR A 38 15.38 10.78 6.16
N ILE A 39 16.36 10.16 6.81
CA ILE A 39 17.26 10.84 7.75
C ILE A 39 18.09 11.91 7.03
N ALA A 40 18.67 11.59 5.87
CA ALA A 40 19.43 12.53 5.05
C ALA A 40 18.59 13.72 4.57
N ALA A 41 17.30 13.50 4.33
CA ALA A 41 16.32 14.55 4.01
C ALA A 41 15.90 15.41 5.23
N GLY A 42 16.47 15.16 6.42
CA GLY A 42 16.18 15.91 7.64
C GLY A 42 14.88 15.48 8.36
N LEU A 43 14.36 14.29 8.05
CA LEU A 43 13.28 13.68 8.83
C LEU A 43 13.85 13.04 10.09
N ILE A 44 13.10 13.15 11.17
CA ILE A 44 13.47 12.62 12.49
C ILE A 44 12.41 11.57 12.84
N PRO A 45 12.69 10.27 12.66
CA PRO A 45 11.81 9.20 13.13
C PRO A 45 11.66 9.29 14.64
N ILE A 46 10.42 9.47 15.12
CA ILE A 46 10.14 9.57 16.57
C ILE A 46 9.26 8.43 17.09
N VAL A 47 8.66 7.64 16.18
CA VAL A 47 7.73 6.57 16.52
C VAL A 47 7.67 5.56 15.39
N THR A 48 7.48 4.28 15.73
CA THR A 48 7.03 3.27 14.78
C THR A 48 5.51 3.14 14.82
N SER A 49 4.86 3.14 13.65
CA SER A 49 3.40 3.12 13.58
C SER A 49 2.85 1.70 13.41
N THR A 50 1.76 1.39 14.08
CA THR A 50 1.06 0.10 14.00
C THR A 50 0.67 -0.28 12.57
N SER A 51 0.72 -1.59 12.31
CA SER A 51 0.15 -2.27 11.14
C SER A 51 -0.68 -3.48 11.62
N PRO A 52 -1.61 -4.01 10.82
CA PRO A 52 -2.10 -5.37 11.04
C PRO A 52 -0.96 -6.36 10.82
N GLU A 53 -1.14 -7.58 11.34
CA GLU A 53 -0.16 -8.65 11.26
C GLU A 53 0.31 -8.90 9.81
N HIS A 54 1.60 -8.71 9.58
CA HIS A 54 2.32 -8.77 8.30
C HIS A 54 1.69 -7.96 7.15
N GLY A 55 0.87 -6.96 7.48
CA GLY A 55 0.19 -6.12 6.51
C GLY A 55 -0.90 -6.83 5.70
N LEU A 56 -1.42 -7.95 6.21
CA LEU A 56 -2.32 -8.85 5.48
C LEU A 56 -3.80 -8.45 5.52
N ARG A 57 -4.12 -7.33 6.19
CA ARG A 57 -5.48 -6.81 6.30
C ARG A 57 -5.52 -5.34 5.88
N LEU A 58 -6.68 -4.95 5.33
CA LEU A 58 -7.00 -3.55 5.02
C LEU A 58 -7.61 -2.80 6.21
N MET A 59 -7.47 -3.35 7.42
CA MET A 59 -7.79 -2.72 8.70
C MET A 59 -6.60 -2.90 9.63
N THR A 60 -6.23 -1.85 10.35
CA THR A 60 -5.08 -1.91 11.26
C THR A 60 -5.51 -2.38 12.64
N GLU A 61 -5.68 -3.70 12.74
CA GLU A 61 -6.08 -4.42 13.95
C GLU A 61 -5.16 -5.62 14.11
N SER A 62 -4.61 -5.81 15.31
CA SER A 62 -3.80 -6.99 15.63
C SER A 62 -3.96 -7.42 17.08
N ARG A 63 -3.74 -8.71 17.36
CA ARG A 63 -3.68 -9.24 18.73
C ARG A 63 -2.49 -8.71 19.52
N ALA A 64 -1.44 -8.25 18.86
CA ALA A 64 -0.24 -7.73 19.50
C ALA A 64 -0.42 -6.27 19.96
N PHE A 65 -1.05 -5.43 19.15
CA PHE A 65 -1.10 -3.97 19.36
C PHE A 65 -2.52 -3.39 19.41
N GLY A 66 -3.55 -4.23 19.35
CA GLY A 66 -4.94 -3.81 19.41
C GLY A 66 -5.43 -3.16 18.13
N ILE A 67 -6.42 -2.28 18.27
CA ILE A 67 -7.14 -1.62 17.17
C ILE A 67 -6.62 -0.20 17.01
N THR A 68 -6.12 0.13 15.82
CA THR A 68 -5.86 1.52 15.43
C THR A 68 -7.16 2.15 14.92
N ARG A 69 -7.63 3.16 15.65
CA ARG A 69 -8.91 3.82 15.39
C ARG A 69 -8.74 5.02 14.47
N ASN A 70 -9.79 5.32 13.72
CA ASN A 70 -9.82 6.50 12.84
C ASN A 70 -9.95 7.78 13.67
N PRO A 71 -9.08 8.79 13.48
CA PRO A 71 -9.18 10.06 14.21
C PRO A 71 -10.48 10.85 13.95
N TRP A 72 -11.12 10.65 12.79
CA TRP A 72 -12.38 11.32 12.46
C TRP A 72 -13.59 10.68 13.16
N ASN A 73 -13.51 9.39 13.47
CA ASN A 73 -14.53 8.66 14.19
C ASN A 73 -13.91 7.41 14.82
N THR A 74 -13.71 7.44 16.14
CA THR A 74 -13.01 6.35 16.84
C THR A 74 -13.75 5.02 16.82
N GLY A 75 -15.03 4.97 16.43
CA GLY A 75 -15.78 3.72 16.21
C GLY A 75 -15.42 2.99 14.91
N HIS A 76 -14.63 3.60 14.04
CA HIS A 76 -14.31 3.09 12.70
C HIS A 76 -12.82 2.90 12.47
N THR A 77 -12.48 2.08 11.47
CA THR A 77 -11.10 1.76 11.10
C THR A 77 -10.39 2.96 10.47
N SER A 78 -9.09 3.11 10.75
CA SER A 78 -8.19 3.99 9.99
C SER A 78 -7.80 3.40 8.62
N GLY A 79 -8.32 2.23 8.27
CA GLY A 79 -7.86 1.44 7.13
C GLY A 79 -6.54 0.73 7.41
N GLY A 80 -5.97 0.10 6.39
CA GLY A 80 -4.75 -0.69 6.53
C GLY A 80 -4.12 -1.09 5.20
N SER A 81 -2.91 -1.61 5.20
CA SER A 81 -2.14 -1.97 6.40
C SER A 81 -1.37 -0.82 7.07
N SER A 82 -1.35 0.38 6.49
CA SER A 82 -0.63 1.54 7.05
C SER A 82 -1.52 2.45 7.91
N GLY A 83 -2.46 1.87 8.68
CA GLY A 83 -3.44 2.66 9.42
C GLY A 83 -2.86 3.42 10.61
N GLY A 84 -1.82 2.91 11.28
CA GLY A 84 -1.10 3.64 12.32
C GLY A 84 -0.50 4.94 11.78
N ALA A 85 0.19 4.84 10.63
CA ALA A 85 0.74 5.99 9.92
C ALA A 85 -0.36 6.99 9.54
N ALA A 86 -1.48 6.49 9.02
CA ALA A 86 -2.63 7.31 8.64
C ALA A 86 -3.24 8.06 9.82
N ALA A 87 -3.47 7.36 10.94
CA ALA A 87 -4.03 7.95 12.14
C ALA A 87 -3.11 9.05 12.71
N LEU A 88 -1.80 8.82 12.75
CA LEU A 88 -0.82 9.81 13.21
C LEU A 88 -0.81 11.08 12.34
N VAL A 89 -0.92 10.93 11.02
CA VAL A 89 -0.91 12.08 10.09
C VAL A 89 -2.25 12.83 10.12
N ALA A 90 -3.37 12.11 10.11
CA ALA A 90 -4.71 12.67 10.13
C ALA A 90 -5.01 13.39 11.47
N ALA A 91 -4.53 12.85 12.60
CA ALA A 91 -4.65 13.50 13.90
C ALA A 91 -3.65 14.65 14.12
N GLY A 92 -2.76 14.93 13.16
CA GLY A 92 -1.80 16.03 13.24
C GLY A 92 -0.57 15.76 14.13
N VAL A 93 -0.36 14.51 14.58
CA VAL A 93 0.80 14.13 15.42
C VAL A 93 2.12 14.28 14.64
N VAL A 94 2.09 13.88 13.36
CA VAL A 94 3.19 14.06 12.41
C VAL A 94 2.66 14.66 11.09
N PRO A 95 3.45 15.43 10.35
CA PRO A 95 3.05 15.96 9.05
C PRO A 95 3.03 14.92 7.93
N VAL A 96 3.85 13.88 8.06
CA VAL A 96 4.02 12.81 7.07
C VAL A 96 4.50 11.55 7.78
N ALA A 97 4.10 10.39 7.26
CA ALA A 97 4.49 9.10 7.78
C ALA A 97 4.77 8.11 6.65
N HIS A 98 5.79 7.28 6.84
CA HIS A 98 6.10 6.17 5.96
C HIS A 98 4.90 5.22 5.85
N ALA A 99 4.66 4.72 4.65
CA ALA A 99 3.65 3.71 4.39
C ALA A 99 4.06 2.83 3.21
N SER A 100 3.52 1.62 3.17
CA SER A 100 3.79 0.64 2.13
C SER A 100 2.50 0.12 1.51
N ASP A 101 2.51 -0.24 0.22
CA ASP A 101 1.33 -0.64 -0.56
C ASP A 101 1.64 -1.83 -1.46
N GLY A 102 1.02 -2.98 -1.21
CA GLY A 102 0.96 -4.11 -2.13
C GLY A 102 -0.43 -4.27 -2.77
N GLY A 103 -1.47 -4.32 -1.93
CA GLY A 103 -2.87 -4.47 -2.32
C GLY A 103 -3.78 -3.28 -1.96
N GLY A 104 -3.21 -2.08 -1.74
CA GLY A 104 -3.95 -0.87 -1.34
C GLY A 104 -3.49 -0.25 -0.02
N SER A 105 -2.39 -0.71 0.57
CA SER A 105 -2.03 -0.36 1.95
C SER A 105 -1.51 1.07 2.19
N ILE A 106 -1.31 1.89 1.14
CA ILE A 106 -1.20 3.35 1.24
C ILE A 106 -2.56 3.97 0.92
N ARG A 107 -3.19 3.54 -0.17
CA ARG A 107 -4.40 4.18 -0.73
C ARG A 107 -5.65 3.98 0.13
N VAL A 108 -5.88 2.79 0.66
CA VAL A 108 -7.02 2.47 1.53
C VAL A 108 -7.01 3.29 2.82
N PRO A 109 -5.93 3.29 3.63
CA PRO A 109 -5.93 4.12 4.83
C PRO A 109 -5.97 5.62 4.52
N ALA A 110 -5.42 6.06 3.38
CA ALA A 110 -5.58 7.44 2.92
C ALA A 110 -7.07 7.78 2.68
N ALA A 111 -7.79 6.93 1.95
CA ALA A 111 -9.22 7.09 1.71
C ALA A 111 -10.04 7.06 3.01
N CYS A 112 -9.68 6.19 3.96
CA CYS A 112 -10.38 6.13 5.25
C CYS A 112 -10.17 7.36 6.13
N THR A 113 -9.01 8.02 6.03
CA THR A 113 -8.59 9.09 6.94
C THR A 113 -8.49 10.47 6.27
N GLY A 114 -8.98 10.62 5.04
CA GLY A 114 -8.99 11.89 4.33
C GLY A 114 -7.59 12.43 4.02
N LEU A 115 -6.64 11.54 3.69
CA LEU A 115 -5.25 11.88 3.38
C LEU A 115 -4.93 11.69 1.90
N VAL A 116 -3.75 12.20 1.50
CA VAL A 116 -3.12 11.90 0.22
C VAL A 116 -2.17 10.71 0.40
N GLY A 117 -2.38 9.66 -0.39
CA GLY A 117 -1.54 8.47 -0.42
C GLY A 117 -1.19 8.07 -1.86
N LEU A 118 0.11 8.05 -2.17
CA LEU A 118 0.62 7.70 -3.50
C LEU A 118 1.29 6.32 -3.47
N LYS A 119 0.74 5.37 -4.24
CA LYS A 119 1.45 4.15 -4.63
C LYS A 119 2.32 4.47 -5.83
N THR A 120 3.64 4.41 -5.67
CA THR A 120 4.60 4.70 -6.73
C THR A 120 4.68 3.55 -7.75
N SER A 121 5.24 3.83 -8.93
CA SER A 121 5.63 2.78 -9.88
C SER A 121 6.64 1.81 -9.23
N ARG A 122 6.58 0.52 -9.59
CA ARG A 122 7.55 -0.48 -9.13
C ARG A 122 8.97 -0.05 -9.48
N GLY A 123 9.91 -0.24 -8.54
CA GLY A 123 11.30 0.18 -8.70
C GLY A 123 11.54 1.70 -8.63
N ARG A 124 10.54 2.50 -8.23
CA ARG A 124 10.72 3.94 -7.99
C ARG A 124 11.41 4.23 -6.66
N THR A 125 11.14 3.42 -5.63
CA THR A 125 11.71 3.54 -4.28
C THR A 125 12.42 2.23 -3.91
N PRO A 126 13.52 2.30 -3.13
CA PRO A 126 14.32 1.13 -2.80
C PRO A 126 13.67 0.29 -1.69
N LEU A 127 13.83 -1.04 -1.78
CA LEU A 127 13.43 -2.02 -0.76
C LEU A 127 14.64 -2.63 -0.01
N THR A 128 15.83 -2.23 -0.42
CA THR A 128 17.12 -2.76 0.03
C THR A 128 17.51 -2.19 1.41
N PRO A 129 18.39 -2.88 2.15
CA PRO A 129 19.00 -4.17 1.83
C PRO A 129 18.13 -5.38 2.22
N LEU A 130 16.90 -5.15 2.69
CA LEU A 130 16.08 -6.21 3.31
C LEU A 130 15.59 -7.23 2.28
N VAL A 131 15.09 -6.74 1.15
CA VAL A 131 14.62 -7.58 0.05
C VAL A 131 14.90 -6.89 -1.30
N SER A 132 15.06 -7.68 -2.35
CA SER A 132 15.12 -7.15 -3.72
C SER A 132 13.72 -6.83 -4.25
N GLU A 133 12.72 -7.61 -3.85
CA GLU A 133 11.30 -7.37 -4.11
C GLU A 133 10.42 -8.05 -3.06
N SER A 134 9.20 -7.53 -2.87
CA SER A 134 8.21 -8.14 -1.98
C SER A 134 6.88 -8.36 -2.72
N TRP A 135 6.26 -9.51 -2.44
CA TRP A 135 5.11 -10.06 -3.18
C TRP A 135 5.33 -9.99 -4.70
N TYR A 136 6.48 -10.49 -5.16
CA TYR A 136 6.84 -10.51 -6.59
C TYR A 136 6.77 -9.11 -7.24
N GLY A 137 7.32 -8.12 -6.54
CA GLY A 137 7.37 -6.73 -6.98
C GLY A 137 6.06 -5.95 -6.81
N MET A 138 5.03 -6.50 -6.17
CA MET A 138 3.77 -5.77 -5.97
C MET A 138 3.85 -4.71 -4.86
N VAL A 139 4.69 -4.92 -3.85
CA VAL A 139 4.87 -3.97 -2.74
C VAL A 139 5.79 -2.82 -3.14
N VAL A 140 5.40 -1.60 -2.79
CA VAL A 140 6.24 -0.39 -2.87
C VAL A 140 6.09 0.42 -1.59
N ASP A 141 7.10 1.22 -1.28
CA ASP A 141 7.11 2.13 -0.14
C ASP A 141 7.04 3.58 -0.61
N HIS A 142 6.31 4.40 0.16
CA HIS A 142 6.30 5.85 0.05
C HIS A 142 5.75 6.44 1.36
N ALA A 143 4.63 7.16 1.32
CA ALA A 143 4.11 7.87 2.48
C ALA A 143 2.61 8.18 2.41
N LEU A 144 2.10 8.55 3.58
CA LEU A 144 0.82 9.21 3.80
C LEU A 144 1.06 10.67 4.19
N THR A 145 0.36 11.60 3.54
CA THR A 145 0.54 13.05 3.70
C THR A 145 -0.80 13.77 3.72
N ARG A 146 -0.81 15.04 4.13
CA ARG A 146 -2.00 15.91 4.04
C ARG A 146 -2.15 16.64 2.71
N SER A 147 -1.11 16.65 1.87
CA SER A 147 -1.13 17.41 0.62
C SER A 147 -0.31 16.73 -0.47
N VAL A 148 -0.72 16.93 -1.73
CA VAL A 148 0.03 16.45 -2.91
C VAL A 148 1.43 17.07 -2.96
N ARG A 149 1.57 18.34 -2.55
CA ARG A 149 2.86 19.04 -2.45
C ARG A 149 3.85 18.28 -1.57
N ASP A 150 3.46 17.94 -0.35
CA ASP A 150 4.35 17.28 0.59
C ASP A 150 4.64 15.83 0.15
N CYS A 151 3.64 15.16 -0.46
CA CYS A 151 3.81 13.84 -1.07
C CYS A 151 4.86 13.82 -2.19
N ALA A 152 4.80 14.83 -3.05
CA ALA A 152 5.69 14.97 -4.20
C ALA A 152 7.12 15.35 -3.78
N LEU A 153 7.26 16.33 -2.87
CA LEU A 153 8.56 16.72 -2.32
C LEU A 153 9.26 15.55 -1.61
N LEU A 154 8.52 14.78 -0.81
CA LEU A 154 9.11 13.61 -0.17
C LEU A 154 9.60 12.59 -1.20
N LEU A 155 8.89 12.42 -2.31
CA LEU A 155 9.31 11.50 -3.36
C LEU A 155 10.60 11.99 -4.02
N ASP A 156 10.73 13.28 -4.32
CA ASP A 156 11.99 13.88 -4.84
C ASP A 156 13.19 13.57 -3.94
N LEU A 157 12.99 13.62 -2.62
CA LEU A 157 14.05 13.41 -1.64
C LEU A 157 14.45 11.93 -1.46
N THR A 158 13.59 10.99 -1.88
CA THR A 158 13.70 9.59 -1.46
C THR A 158 13.64 8.57 -2.59
N HIS A 159 13.22 8.96 -3.80
CA HIS A 159 13.16 8.06 -4.95
C HIS A 159 14.54 7.69 -5.49
N GLY A 160 14.56 6.71 -6.40
CA GLY A 160 15.72 6.28 -7.16
C GLY A 160 16.19 4.89 -6.75
N SER A 161 16.81 4.17 -7.67
CA SER A 161 17.46 2.91 -7.36
C SER A 161 18.69 3.13 -6.46
N ASP A 162 19.14 2.05 -5.86
CA ASP A 162 20.43 1.93 -5.19
C ASP A 162 21.26 0.81 -5.88
N PRO A 163 22.56 0.64 -5.55
CA PRO A 163 23.40 -0.37 -6.21
C PRO A 163 22.92 -1.82 -6.08
N LEU A 164 22.06 -2.14 -5.10
CA LEU A 164 21.50 -3.48 -4.90
C LEU A 164 20.10 -3.64 -5.53
N SER A 165 19.55 -2.58 -6.13
CA SER A 165 18.25 -2.64 -6.79
C SER A 165 18.32 -3.52 -8.05
N PRO A 166 17.49 -4.58 -8.18
CA PRO A 166 17.50 -5.47 -9.35
C PRO A 166 16.98 -4.79 -10.63
N TYR A 167 16.10 -3.80 -10.47
CA TYR A 167 15.49 -3.03 -11.54
C TYR A 167 15.15 -1.62 -11.04
N ALA A 168 15.02 -0.68 -11.98
CA ALA A 168 14.71 0.72 -11.69
C ALA A 168 13.54 1.20 -12.55
N ALA A 169 12.67 2.03 -11.97
CA ALA A 169 11.66 2.75 -12.75
C ALA A 169 12.35 3.77 -13.70
N PRO A 170 11.76 4.08 -14.87
CA PRO A 170 12.29 5.12 -15.76
C PRO A 170 12.53 6.44 -15.02
N PRO A 171 13.61 7.18 -15.31
CA PRO A 171 13.89 8.43 -14.61
C PRO A 171 12.73 9.44 -14.79
N PRO A 172 12.39 10.22 -13.75
CA PRO A 172 11.35 11.24 -13.88
C PRO A 172 11.80 12.36 -14.82
N LYS A 173 10.84 13.02 -15.48
CA LYS A 173 11.09 14.24 -16.25
C LYS A 173 11.03 15.44 -15.29
N GLY A 174 12.18 15.85 -14.76
CA GLY A 174 12.26 16.87 -13.72
C GLY A 174 11.89 16.31 -12.34
N THR A 175 11.41 17.17 -11.45
CA THR A 175 11.02 16.81 -10.08
C THR A 175 9.52 16.60 -9.94
N PHE A 176 9.12 15.71 -9.03
CA PHE A 176 7.73 15.48 -8.68
C PHE A 176 7.10 16.73 -8.07
N ALA A 177 7.82 17.49 -7.24
CA ALA A 177 7.32 18.74 -6.66
C ALA A 177 7.01 19.79 -7.74
N ALA A 178 7.85 19.91 -8.77
CA ALA A 178 7.57 20.80 -9.90
C ALA A 178 6.34 20.31 -10.70
N ALA A 179 6.22 18.99 -10.92
CA ALA A 179 5.05 18.41 -11.56
C ALA A 179 3.75 18.58 -10.76
N ALA A 180 3.83 18.64 -9.42
CA ALA A 180 2.68 18.89 -8.55
C ALA A 180 2.30 20.37 -8.47
N ALA A 181 3.25 21.29 -8.71
CA ALA A 181 3.03 22.73 -8.64
C ALA A 181 2.60 23.35 -9.98
N ARG A 182 2.84 22.67 -11.11
CA ARG A 182 2.46 23.19 -12.43
C ARG A 182 0.95 23.12 -12.65
N ASP A 183 0.48 24.00 -13.53
CA ASP A 183 -0.84 23.84 -14.14
C ASP A 183 -0.85 22.52 -14.96
N PRO A 184 -1.81 21.60 -14.71
CA PRO A 184 -1.92 20.38 -15.48
C PRO A 184 -2.28 20.63 -16.96
N GLY A 185 -2.84 21.79 -17.29
CA GLY A 185 -3.46 22.07 -18.58
C GLY A 185 -4.78 21.31 -18.72
N LYS A 186 -5.10 20.88 -19.94
CA LYS A 186 -6.26 20.02 -20.20
C LYS A 186 -5.82 18.58 -20.31
N LEU A 187 -6.35 17.73 -19.45
CA LEU A 187 -6.08 16.29 -19.43
C LEU A 187 -7.26 15.53 -20.02
N SER A 188 -6.97 14.38 -20.61
CA SER A 188 -7.93 13.36 -21.00
C SER A 188 -8.02 12.31 -19.91
N LEU A 189 -9.17 12.20 -19.25
CA LEU A 189 -9.38 11.30 -18.13
C LEU A 189 -10.41 10.23 -18.50
N ALA A 190 -10.17 9.02 -18.01
CA ALA A 190 -11.18 7.98 -17.97
C ALA A 190 -11.80 7.88 -16.57
N VAL A 191 -13.03 7.36 -16.48
CA VAL A 191 -13.66 6.97 -15.22
C VAL A 191 -14.10 5.51 -15.28
N TYR A 192 -13.70 4.72 -14.29
CA TYR A 192 -14.10 3.33 -14.12
C TYR A 192 -14.91 3.19 -12.83
N ARG A 193 -16.16 2.74 -12.96
CA ARG A 193 -17.16 2.73 -11.88
C ARG A 193 -17.46 1.36 -11.28
N LYS A 194 -16.91 0.29 -11.84
CA LYS A 194 -17.26 -1.09 -11.43
C LYS A 194 -16.34 -1.62 -10.34
N SER A 195 -16.82 -2.66 -9.66
CA SER A 195 -16.02 -3.45 -8.72
C SER A 195 -15.38 -4.63 -9.45
N PRO A 196 -14.08 -4.88 -9.31
CA PRO A 196 -13.42 -6.08 -9.84
C PRO A 196 -14.08 -7.39 -9.38
N LEU A 197 -14.74 -7.37 -8.23
CA LEU A 197 -15.41 -8.55 -7.65
C LEU A 197 -16.89 -8.65 -8.06
N GLY A 198 -17.40 -7.69 -8.85
CA GLY A 198 -18.83 -7.55 -9.13
C GLY A 198 -19.66 -7.28 -7.88
N LEU A 199 -19.04 -6.82 -6.79
CA LEU A 199 -19.71 -6.50 -5.55
C LEU A 199 -20.30 -5.09 -5.59
N PRO A 200 -21.41 -4.83 -4.87
CA PRO A 200 -21.99 -3.50 -4.78
C PRO A 200 -20.97 -2.47 -4.28
N ILE A 201 -21.07 -1.25 -4.80
CA ILE A 201 -20.36 -0.07 -4.30
C ILE A 201 -21.43 0.80 -3.64
N SER A 202 -21.14 1.35 -2.47
CA SER A 202 -22.10 2.19 -1.76
C SER A 202 -22.37 3.49 -2.51
N ASP A 203 -23.58 4.01 -2.38
CA ASP A 203 -23.97 5.31 -2.93
C ASP A 203 -23.04 6.45 -2.48
N GLU A 204 -22.53 6.42 -1.25
CA GLU A 204 -21.62 7.46 -0.73
C GLU A 204 -20.29 7.49 -1.51
N THR A 205 -19.72 6.32 -1.77
CA THR A 205 -18.53 6.16 -2.62
C THR A 205 -18.79 6.65 -4.04
N LEU A 206 -19.92 6.27 -4.65
CA LEU A 206 -20.26 6.70 -6.01
C LEU A 206 -20.48 8.22 -6.08
N LYS A 207 -21.14 8.82 -5.09
CA LYS A 207 -21.29 10.27 -4.96
C LYS A 207 -19.93 10.97 -4.83
N ALA A 208 -18.97 10.39 -4.10
CA ALA A 208 -17.61 10.94 -4.01
C ALA A 208 -16.89 10.89 -5.36
N LEU A 209 -17.05 9.80 -6.13
CA LEU A 209 -16.54 9.71 -7.49
C LEU A 209 -17.19 10.73 -8.43
N ASP A 210 -18.52 10.89 -8.36
CA ASP A 210 -19.26 11.88 -9.16
C ASP A 210 -18.79 13.29 -8.87
N LYS A 211 -18.52 13.62 -7.60
CA LYS A 211 -17.93 14.90 -7.22
C LYS A 211 -16.53 15.09 -7.82
N ALA A 212 -15.69 14.06 -7.80
CA ALA A 212 -14.36 14.13 -8.43
C ALA A 212 -14.45 14.32 -9.95
N VAL A 213 -15.38 13.64 -10.62
CA VAL A 213 -15.66 13.79 -12.06
C VAL A 213 -16.16 15.19 -12.38
N ALA A 214 -17.06 15.75 -11.57
CA ALA A 214 -17.56 17.11 -11.74
C ALA A 214 -16.44 18.14 -11.61
N LEU A 215 -15.62 18.05 -10.56
CA LEU A 215 -14.46 18.94 -10.36
C LEU A 215 -13.45 18.85 -11.51
N ALA A 216 -13.20 17.65 -12.05
CA ALA A 216 -12.32 17.49 -13.19
C ALA A 216 -12.86 18.18 -14.46
N ARG A 217 -14.18 18.07 -14.72
CA ARG A 217 -14.84 18.75 -15.84
C ARG A 217 -14.85 20.27 -15.67
N GLU A 218 -15.11 20.75 -14.44
CA GLU A 218 -15.01 22.18 -14.09
C GLU A 218 -13.59 22.74 -14.33
N GLY A 219 -12.56 21.92 -14.06
CA GLY A 219 -11.16 22.23 -14.39
C GLY A 219 -10.81 22.17 -15.89
N GLY A 220 -11.78 21.89 -16.76
CA GLY A 220 -11.59 21.86 -18.22
C GLY A 220 -10.99 20.57 -18.77
N HIS A 221 -10.97 19.49 -17.99
CA HIS A 221 -10.55 18.16 -18.44
C HIS A 221 -11.69 17.42 -19.16
N THR A 222 -11.36 16.55 -20.09
CA THR A 222 -12.33 15.61 -20.67
C THR A 222 -12.44 14.38 -19.79
N VAL A 223 -13.64 13.86 -19.59
CA VAL A 223 -13.87 12.66 -18.77
C VAL A 223 -14.81 11.70 -19.50
N GLU A 224 -14.28 10.55 -19.88
CA GLU A 224 -14.98 9.46 -20.57
C GLU A 224 -15.15 8.26 -19.64
N GLU A 225 -16.33 7.63 -19.65
CA GLU A 225 -16.55 6.41 -18.90
C GLU A 225 -16.05 5.18 -19.68
N ILE A 226 -15.28 4.33 -19.02
CA ILE A 226 -14.69 3.13 -19.61
C ILE A 226 -15.12 1.88 -18.84
N ASP A 227 -15.00 0.73 -19.51
CA ASP A 227 -15.15 -0.58 -18.88
C ASP A 227 -13.86 -1.39 -18.99
N LEU A 228 -13.60 -2.21 -17.97
CA LEU A 228 -12.40 -3.04 -17.86
C LEU A 228 -12.83 -4.47 -17.49
N PRO A 229 -13.49 -5.21 -18.40
CA PRO A 229 -14.18 -6.46 -18.07
C PRO A 229 -13.25 -7.60 -17.66
N PHE A 230 -11.97 -7.55 -18.03
CA PHE A 230 -10.96 -8.54 -17.65
C PHE A 230 -10.47 -8.37 -16.20
N ILE A 231 -10.75 -7.23 -15.56
CA ILE A 231 -10.49 -7.01 -14.14
C ILE A 231 -11.66 -7.63 -13.35
N GLY A 232 -11.56 -8.93 -13.13
CA GLY A 232 -12.63 -9.76 -12.57
C GLY A 232 -12.21 -10.61 -11.37
N ARG A 233 -13.06 -11.59 -11.05
CA ARG A 233 -12.81 -12.56 -9.97
C ARG A 233 -11.55 -13.39 -10.20
N ASP A 234 -11.26 -13.77 -11.44
CA ASP A 234 -10.08 -14.57 -11.77
C ASP A 234 -8.79 -13.79 -11.54
N PHE A 235 -8.74 -12.52 -11.96
CA PHE A 235 -7.64 -11.61 -11.64
C PHE A 235 -7.41 -11.52 -10.13
N PHE A 236 -8.48 -11.40 -9.35
CA PHE A 236 -8.37 -11.35 -7.89
C PHE A 236 -7.92 -12.69 -7.28
N ALA A 237 -8.37 -13.82 -7.84
CA ALA A 237 -7.97 -15.14 -7.40
C ALA A 237 -6.47 -15.40 -7.65
N ASP A 238 -5.97 -15.02 -8.84
CA ASP A 238 -4.55 -15.08 -9.19
C ASP A 238 -3.71 -14.22 -8.22
N PHE A 239 -4.17 -13.00 -7.93
CA PHE A 239 -3.54 -12.11 -6.95
C PHE A 239 -3.49 -12.75 -5.56
N CYS A 240 -4.61 -13.28 -5.07
CA CYS A 240 -4.69 -13.89 -3.74
C CYS A 240 -3.80 -15.14 -3.61
N ARG A 241 -3.74 -16.02 -4.62
CA ARG A 241 -2.84 -17.19 -4.61
C ARG A 241 -1.37 -16.77 -4.63
N THR A 242 -1.02 -15.80 -5.46
CA THR A 242 0.33 -15.24 -5.53
C THR A 242 0.75 -14.66 -4.17
N VAL A 243 -0.09 -13.83 -3.55
CA VAL A 243 0.20 -13.26 -2.23
C VAL A 243 0.28 -14.35 -1.16
N ALA A 244 -0.61 -15.36 -1.17
CA ALA A 244 -0.55 -16.47 -0.23
C ALA A 244 0.78 -17.22 -0.31
N SER A 245 1.27 -17.50 -1.53
CA SER A 245 2.58 -18.13 -1.77
C SER A 245 3.73 -17.30 -1.16
N ALA A 246 3.74 -15.97 -1.37
CA ALA A 246 4.72 -15.07 -0.75
C ALA A 246 4.63 -15.05 0.79
N VAL A 247 3.41 -15.10 1.34
CA VAL A 247 3.19 -15.15 2.80
C VAL A 247 3.72 -16.46 3.39
N ALA A 248 3.52 -17.59 2.73
CA ALA A 248 4.11 -18.86 3.15
C ALA A 248 5.65 -18.76 3.23
N GLY A 249 6.28 -18.20 2.21
CA GLY A 249 7.73 -17.91 2.20
C GLY A 249 8.17 -17.00 3.36
N THR A 250 7.40 -15.94 3.62
CA THR A 250 7.67 -15.02 4.76
C THR A 250 7.60 -15.76 6.10
N MET A 251 6.60 -16.62 6.30
CA MET A 251 6.45 -17.39 7.55
C MET A 251 7.57 -18.42 7.74
N ARG A 252 8.11 -18.99 6.66
CA ARG A 252 9.31 -19.84 6.73
C ARG A 252 10.54 -19.03 7.15
N ALA A 253 10.73 -17.84 6.57
CA ALA A 253 11.84 -16.96 6.94
C ALA A 253 11.77 -16.54 8.42
N GLU A 254 10.57 -16.21 8.92
CA GLU A 254 10.36 -15.91 10.34
C GLU A 254 10.66 -17.11 11.24
N ALA A 255 10.21 -18.32 10.87
CA ALA A 255 10.52 -19.52 11.62
C ALA A 255 12.02 -19.82 11.69
N LEU A 256 12.74 -19.61 10.58
CA LEU A 256 14.19 -19.75 10.53
C LEU A 256 14.89 -18.70 11.42
N ARG A 257 14.49 -17.43 11.31
CA ARG A 257 15.04 -16.32 12.10
C ARG A 257 14.89 -16.54 13.61
N VAL A 258 13.72 -17.04 14.03
CA VAL A 258 13.42 -17.28 15.45
C VAL A 258 13.96 -18.63 15.93
N GLY A 259 14.31 -19.55 15.02
CA GLY A 259 14.83 -20.88 15.34
C GLY A 259 13.76 -21.88 15.82
N ARG A 260 12.47 -21.58 15.62
CA ARG A 260 11.34 -22.46 15.96
C ARG A 260 10.11 -22.13 15.11
N SER A 261 9.10 -23.00 15.15
CA SER A 261 7.81 -22.68 14.54
C SER A 261 7.21 -21.41 15.15
N VAL A 262 6.75 -20.50 14.28
CA VAL A 262 6.04 -19.26 14.65
C VAL A 262 4.51 -19.40 14.62
N THR A 263 3.99 -20.59 14.29
CA THR A 263 2.55 -20.84 14.13
C THR A 263 1.72 -20.39 15.35
N GLY A 264 2.25 -20.56 16.56
CA GLY A 264 1.57 -20.16 17.81
C GLY A 264 1.54 -18.65 18.06
N ASP A 265 2.41 -17.89 17.40
CA ASP A 265 2.57 -16.45 17.62
C ASP A 265 1.79 -15.60 16.61
N ILE A 266 1.32 -16.21 15.52
CA ILE A 266 0.56 -15.54 14.46
C ILE A 266 -0.95 -15.75 14.61
N GLU A 267 -1.74 -14.85 14.03
CA GLU A 267 -3.20 -14.89 14.01
C GLU A 267 -3.75 -16.01 13.11
N ARG A 268 -5.02 -16.38 13.33
CA ARG A 268 -5.69 -17.43 12.55
C ARG A 268 -5.71 -17.13 11.06
N ALA A 269 -5.99 -15.88 10.68
CA ALA A 269 -6.05 -15.47 9.28
C ALA A 269 -4.69 -15.67 8.59
N THR A 270 -3.60 -15.22 9.23
CA THR A 270 -2.23 -15.42 8.75
C THR A 270 -1.86 -16.90 8.64
N ARG A 271 -2.22 -17.72 9.63
CA ARG A 271 -2.02 -19.18 9.56
C ARG A 271 -2.72 -19.80 8.37
N VAL A 272 -3.99 -19.47 8.16
CA VAL A 272 -4.79 -20.02 7.06
C VAL A 272 -4.20 -19.59 5.71
N LEU A 273 -3.85 -18.30 5.57
CA LEU A 273 -3.27 -17.78 4.33
C LEU A 273 -1.91 -18.41 4.04
N ALA A 274 -1.03 -18.52 5.04
CA ALA A 274 0.27 -19.18 4.90
C ALA A 274 0.11 -20.66 4.52
N ARG A 275 -0.80 -21.40 5.18
CA ARG A 275 -1.07 -22.80 4.85
C ARG A 275 -1.68 -22.98 3.47
N PHE A 276 -2.51 -22.05 3.02
CA PHE A 276 -2.99 -22.04 1.65
C PHE A 276 -1.83 -21.83 0.66
N GLY A 277 -0.94 -20.88 0.93
CA GLY A 277 0.27 -20.65 0.14
C GLY A 277 1.19 -21.86 0.05
N GLU A 278 1.33 -22.64 1.12
CA GLU A 278 2.09 -23.91 1.13
C GLU A 278 1.52 -24.97 0.16
N MET A 279 0.23 -24.88 -0.18
CA MET A 279 -0.42 -25.78 -1.14
C MET A 279 -0.36 -25.28 -2.58
N VAL A 280 0.01 -24.01 -2.81
CA VAL A 280 0.18 -23.46 -4.16
C VAL A 280 1.53 -23.88 -4.70
N SER A 281 1.55 -24.65 -5.78
CA SER A 281 2.81 -25.09 -6.39
C SER A 281 3.58 -23.91 -7.00
N ALA A 282 4.90 -24.07 -7.16
CA ALA A 282 5.71 -23.08 -7.85
C ALA A 282 5.24 -22.86 -9.30
N GLY A 283 4.79 -23.93 -9.98
CA GLY A 283 4.22 -23.85 -11.32
C GLY A 283 2.92 -23.05 -11.39
N GLU A 284 2.03 -23.24 -10.41
CA GLU A 284 0.79 -22.46 -10.32
C GLU A 284 1.07 -20.99 -10.01
N THR A 285 1.98 -20.71 -9.06
CA THR A 285 2.40 -19.33 -8.75
C THR A 285 2.97 -18.65 -9.99
N TYR A 286 3.79 -19.36 -10.79
CA TYR A 286 4.32 -18.82 -12.04
C TYR A 286 3.21 -18.54 -13.06
N ALA A 287 2.23 -19.44 -13.21
CA ALA A 287 1.10 -19.25 -14.11
C ALA A 287 0.21 -18.06 -13.68
N ASP A 288 -0.07 -17.92 -12.38
CA ASP A 288 -0.76 -16.76 -11.79
C ASP A 288 -0.04 -15.45 -12.15
N LEU A 289 1.28 -15.39 -11.95
CA LEU A 289 2.09 -14.22 -12.29
C LEU A 289 2.02 -13.86 -13.78
N GLN A 290 2.06 -14.86 -14.68
CA GLN A 290 1.92 -14.61 -16.11
C GLN A 290 0.56 -14.02 -16.48
N ARG A 291 -0.53 -14.51 -15.87
CA ARG A 291 -1.88 -13.97 -16.07
C ARG A 291 -2.01 -12.54 -15.52
N LEU A 292 -1.48 -12.28 -14.32
CA LEU A 292 -1.45 -10.93 -13.73
C LEU A 292 -0.64 -9.94 -14.58
N HIS A 293 0.49 -10.38 -15.14
CA HIS A 293 1.27 -9.55 -16.06
C HIS A 293 0.54 -9.31 -17.39
N ALA A 294 -0.17 -10.30 -17.92
CA ALA A 294 -1.01 -10.13 -19.10
C ALA A 294 -2.14 -9.12 -18.85
N ALA A 295 -2.85 -9.24 -17.73
CA ALA A 295 -3.87 -8.28 -17.32
C ALA A 295 -3.29 -6.87 -17.13
N SER A 296 -2.09 -6.75 -16.55
CA SER A 296 -1.42 -5.45 -16.41
C SER A 296 -1.09 -4.81 -17.77
N ARG A 297 -0.60 -5.59 -18.74
CA ARG A 297 -0.34 -5.11 -20.10
C ARG A 297 -1.62 -4.69 -20.81
N GLN A 298 -2.69 -5.48 -20.67
CA GLN A 298 -3.99 -5.16 -21.25
C GLN A 298 -4.55 -3.86 -20.65
N LEU A 299 -4.51 -3.70 -19.32
CA LEU A 299 -4.92 -2.48 -18.65
C LEU A 299 -4.18 -1.24 -19.16
N ILE A 300 -2.85 -1.34 -19.31
CA ILE A 300 -2.07 -0.23 -19.84
C ILE A 300 -2.47 0.05 -21.30
N SER A 301 -2.56 -0.96 -22.15
CA SER A 301 -2.93 -0.80 -23.56
C SER A 301 -4.32 -0.19 -23.77
N GLU A 302 -5.30 -0.56 -22.95
CA GLU A 302 -6.68 -0.05 -23.04
C GLU A 302 -6.85 1.34 -22.43
N THR A 303 -5.87 1.83 -21.66
CA THR A 303 -5.95 3.13 -20.99
C THR A 303 -4.87 4.13 -21.41
N VAL A 304 -3.96 3.74 -22.30
CA VAL A 304 -2.80 4.55 -22.73
C VAL A 304 -3.19 5.87 -23.40
N GLN A 305 -4.38 5.94 -23.99
CA GLN A 305 -4.94 7.14 -24.60
C GLN A 305 -5.42 8.19 -23.60
N TYR A 306 -5.55 7.82 -22.32
CA TYR A 306 -5.91 8.73 -21.23
C TYR A 306 -4.67 9.08 -20.39
N ASP A 307 -4.65 10.29 -19.83
CA ASP A 307 -3.62 10.74 -18.91
C ASP A 307 -3.77 10.09 -17.52
N ALA A 308 -5.00 9.78 -17.11
CA ALA A 308 -5.29 9.07 -15.86
C ALA A 308 -6.68 8.41 -15.87
N VAL A 309 -6.86 7.43 -14.99
CA VAL A 309 -8.14 6.77 -14.71
C VAL A 309 -8.61 7.14 -13.31
N LEU A 310 -9.81 7.72 -13.22
CA LEU A 310 -10.52 7.98 -11.97
C LEU A 310 -11.31 6.73 -11.58
N MET A 311 -11.13 6.28 -10.33
CA MET A 311 -11.85 5.12 -9.81
C MET A 311 -12.02 5.19 -8.29
N PRO A 312 -13.03 4.52 -7.71
CA PRO A 312 -13.15 4.36 -6.27
C PRO A 312 -11.93 3.65 -5.66
N VAL A 313 -11.43 4.16 -4.53
CA VAL A 313 -10.34 3.50 -3.78
C VAL A 313 -10.89 2.45 -2.82
N ILE A 314 -12.03 2.73 -2.18
CA ILE A 314 -12.75 1.83 -1.28
C ILE A 314 -14.21 1.75 -1.74
N ALA A 315 -14.83 0.57 -1.60
CA ALA A 315 -16.21 0.35 -2.09
C ALA A 315 -17.27 0.95 -1.15
N HIS A 316 -16.95 1.12 0.13
CA HIS A 316 -17.83 1.60 1.19
C HIS A 316 -17.09 2.60 2.08
N PRO A 317 -17.80 3.45 2.85
CA PRO A 317 -17.19 4.23 3.91
C PRO A 317 -16.37 3.36 4.88
N PRO A 318 -15.45 3.96 5.67
CA PRO A 318 -14.69 3.22 6.68
C PRO A 318 -15.61 2.35 7.51
N LEU A 319 -15.30 1.06 7.63
CA LEU A 319 -16.12 0.12 8.40
C LEU A 319 -15.89 0.29 9.89
N ALA A 320 -16.84 -0.19 10.70
CA ALA A 320 -16.69 -0.25 12.15
C ALA A 320 -15.46 -1.09 12.55
N CYS A 321 -14.82 -0.72 13.65
CA CYS A 321 -13.72 -1.52 14.22
C CYS A 321 -14.19 -2.97 14.47
N GLY A 322 -13.34 -3.95 14.14
CA GLY A 322 -13.65 -5.38 14.27
C GLY A 322 -14.61 -5.95 13.22
N ALA A 323 -15.09 -5.15 12.25
CA ALA A 323 -16.07 -5.62 11.26
C ALA A 323 -15.55 -6.73 10.33
N MET A 324 -14.23 -6.92 10.24
CA MET A 324 -13.59 -7.95 9.41
C MET A 324 -13.11 -9.16 10.22
N ASP A 325 -13.41 -9.23 11.52
CA ASP A 325 -13.13 -10.42 12.30
C ASP A 325 -14.17 -11.49 11.97
N PRO A 326 -13.75 -12.75 11.72
CA PRO A 326 -14.70 -13.83 11.46
C PRO A 326 -15.59 -14.00 12.71
N LYS A 327 -16.90 -14.01 12.49
CA LYS A 327 -17.90 -14.38 13.51
C LYS A 327 -17.72 -15.82 13.96
#